data_AF-W4DX11-F1
#
_entry.id   AF-W4DX11-F1
#
_cell.length_a   1.000
_cell.length_b   1.000
_cell.length_c   1.000
_cell.angle_alpha   90.00
_cell.angle_beta   90.00
_cell.angle_gamma   90.00
#
_symmetry.space_group_name_H-M   'P 1'
#
loop_
_entity.id
_entity.type
_entity.pdbx_description
1 polymer ?
#
loop_
_entity_poly.entity_id
_entity_poly.type
_entity_poly.pdbx_seq_one_letter_code
_entity_poly.pdbx_strand_id
1 'polypeptide(L)'
;MDGSKSLIYQILKTIEEGKEPVLDNLEGVTVGGFHSALEQIAENKLASNISFSVSGKGKKAVRVANTSGSKLTAQGVNYIHIQDSRSF
;
A
#
# COMPACT_ATOMS: atom_id res chain seq x y z
N MET A 1 7.89 22.03 -5.69
CA MET A 1 7.94 20.70 -6.31
C MET A 1 6.83 19.89 -5.67
N ASP A 2 5.97 19.31 -6.50
CA ASP A 2 4.70 18.67 -6.16
C ASP A 2 4.76 17.88 -4.84
N GLY A 3 4.05 18.35 -3.81
CA GLY A 3 3.91 17.71 -2.49
C GLY A 3 3.09 16.41 -2.52
N SER A 4 3.08 15.75 -3.67
CA SER A 4 2.38 14.49 -3.93
C SER A 4 3.22 13.37 -3.30
N LYS A 5 2.96 13.08 -2.02
CA LYS A 5 3.57 11.94 -1.32
C LYS A 5 3.27 10.66 -2.09
N SER A 6 4.27 9.78 -2.22
CA SER A 6 4.15 8.56 -3.02
C SER A 6 2.97 7.70 -2.57
N LEU A 7 2.29 7.03 -3.50
CA LEU A 7 1.18 6.10 -3.21
C LEU A 7 1.56 5.06 -2.13
N ILE A 8 2.81 4.59 -2.17
CA ILE A 8 3.37 3.68 -1.17
C ILE A 8 3.33 4.32 0.22
N TYR A 9 3.73 5.59 0.35
CA TYR A 9 3.69 6.31 1.62
C TYR A 9 2.25 6.45 2.13
N GLN A 10 1.30 6.80 1.27
CA GLN A 10 -0.11 6.95 1.66
C GLN A 10 -0.69 5.64 2.21
N ILE A 11 -0.40 4.52 1.54
CA ILE A 11 -0.80 3.18 1.99
C ILE A 11 -0.14 2.84 3.33
N LEU A 12 1.17 3.07 3.46
CA LEU A 12 1.91 2.78 4.70
C LEU A 12 1.41 3.64 5.88
N LYS A 13 1.10 4.92 5.66
CA LYS A 13 0.47 5.80 6.68
C LYS A 13 -0.90 5.29 7.10
N THR A 14 -1.71 4.82 6.16
CA THR A 14 -3.03 4.24 6.47
C THR A 14 -2.87 3.02 7.39
N ILE A 15 -1.89 2.15 7.09
CA ILE A 15 -1.56 0.99 7.93
C ILE A 15 -1.03 1.42 9.30
N GLU A 16 -0.22 2.49 9.36
CA GLU A 16 0.28 3.08 10.62
C GLU A 16 -0.86 3.52 11.55
N GLU A 17 -1.91 4.11 10.98
CA GLU A 17 -3.12 4.52 11.70
C GLU A 17 -3.99 3.32 12.16
N GLY A 18 -3.58 2.08 11.85
CA GLY A 18 -4.35 0.87 12.12
C GLY A 18 -5.57 0.72 11.22
N LYS A 19 -5.63 1.46 10.11
CA LYS A 19 -6.70 1.40 9.11
C LYS A 19 -6.30 0.47 7.97
N GLU A 20 -7.31 -0.11 7.32
CA GLU A 20 -7.09 -0.92 6.12
C GLU A 20 -6.94 -0.01 4.91
N PRO A 21 -5.83 -0.11 4.14
CA PRO A 21 -5.70 0.61 2.91
C PRO A 21 -6.66 0.01 1.89
N VAL A 22 -7.62 0.82 1.46
CA VAL A 22 -8.59 0.50 0.41
C VAL A 22 -8.43 1.49 -0.73
N LEU A 23 -8.60 1.01 -1.97
CA LEU A 23 -8.50 1.83 -3.16
C LEU A 23 -9.44 3.04 -3.11
N ASP A 24 -10.63 2.86 -2.53
CA ASP A 24 -11.66 3.90 -2.42
C ASP A 24 -11.19 5.15 -1.63
N ASN A 25 -10.26 4.96 -0.68
CA ASN A 25 -9.67 6.05 0.11
C ASN A 25 -8.54 6.78 -0.63
N LEU A 26 -8.18 6.34 -1.84
CA LEU A 26 -7.03 6.84 -2.60
C LEU A 26 -7.54 7.50 -3.88
N GLU A 27 -7.87 8.79 -3.80
CA GLU A 27 -8.36 9.56 -4.94
C GLU A 27 -7.33 9.60 -6.08
N GLY A 28 -7.81 9.38 -7.32
CA GLY A 28 -6.98 9.42 -8.52
C GLY A 28 -6.09 8.19 -8.74
N VAL A 29 -6.20 7.15 -7.91
CA VAL A 29 -5.41 5.92 -8.04
C VAL A 29 -6.18 4.87 -8.82
N THR A 30 -5.53 4.25 -9.80
CA THR A 30 -6.10 3.11 -10.52
C THR A 30 -5.90 1.82 -9.74
N VAL A 31 -6.78 0.83 -9.95
CA VAL A 31 -6.64 -0.53 -9.38
C VAL A 31 -5.24 -1.10 -9.65
N GLY A 32 -4.72 -0.90 -10.87
CA GLY A 32 -3.38 -1.36 -11.25
C GLY A 32 -2.25 -0.64 -10.50
N GLY A 33 -2.39 0.66 -10.27
CA GLY A 33 -1.45 1.45 -9.47
C GLY A 33 -1.44 1.02 -8.01
N PHE A 34 -2.62 0.81 -7.43
CA PHE A 34 -2.76 0.33 -6.05
C PHE A 34 -2.16 -1.05 -5.83
N HIS A 35 -2.44 -2.01 -6.72
CA HIS A 35 -1.81 -3.33 -6.64
C HIS A 35 -0.29 -3.25 -6.81
N SER A 36 0.20 -2.49 -7.79
CA SER A 36 1.64 -2.29 -7.98
C SER A 36 2.30 -1.72 -6.72
N ALA A 37 1.65 -0.77 -6.04
CA ALA A 37 2.16 -0.19 -4.80
C ALA A 37 2.16 -1.21 -3.64
N LEU A 38 1.10 -2.00 -3.49
CA LEU A 38 1.05 -3.07 -2.50
C LEU A 38 2.08 -4.16 -2.76
N GLU A 39 2.29 -4.53 -4.03
CA GLU A 39 3.32 -5.49 -4.43
C GLU A 39 4.70 -4.97 -4.05
N GLN A 40 5.00 -3.69 -4.31
CA GLN A 40 6.25 -3.06 -3.87
C GLN A 40 6.39 -3.03 -2.34
N ILE A 41 5.32 -2.74 -1.59
CA ILE A 41 5.34 -2.75 -0.13
C ILE A 41 5.68 -4.15 0.40
N ALA A 42 5.07 -5.19 -0.18
CA ALA A 42 5.32 -6.57 0.20
C ALA A 42 6.74 -7.02 -0.19
N GLU A 43 7.18 -6.71 -1.41
CA GLU A 43 8.51 -7.05 -1.95
C GLU A 43 9.63 -6.40 -1.12
N ASN A 44 9.45 -5.12 -0.77
CA ASN A 44 10.40 -4.37 0.05
C ASN A 44 10.24 -4.64 1.56
N LYS A 45 9.32 -5.55 1.95
CA LYS A 45 9.03 -5.91 3.35
C LYS A 45 8.71 -4.70 4.22
N LEU A 46 8.04 -3.68 3.66
CA LEU A 46 7.66 -2.46 4.39
C LEU A 46 6.44 -2.69 5.29
N ALA A 47 5.54 -3.59 4.90
CA ALA A 47 4.44 -4.04 5.73
C ALA A 47 4.27 -5.56 5.65
N SER A 48 3.78 -6.14 6.73
CA SER A 48 3.45 -7.56 6.85
C SER A 48 1.93 -7.77 6.72
N ASN A 49 1.54 -9.02 6.47
CA ASN A 49 0.14 -9.44 6.32
C ASN A 49 -0.58 -8.92 5.06
N ILE A 50 0.18 -8.57 4.01
CA ILE A 50 -0.36 -8.26 2.69
C ILE A 50 -0.39 -9.55 1.88
N SER A 51 -1.58 -9.94 1.42
CA SER A 51 -1.78 -11.15 0.62
C SER A 51 -2.53 -10.82 -0.65
N PHE A 52 -2.12 -11.39 -1.77
CA PHE A 52 -2.82 -11.24 -3.03
C PHE A 52 -3.59 -12.51 -3.34
N SER A 53 -4.89 -12.39 -3.55
CA SER A 53 -5.73 -13.51 -3.93
C SER A 53 -6.34 -13.22 -5.30
N VAL A 54 -6.53 -14.28 -6.08
CA VAL A 54 -7.25 -14.19 -7.34
C VAL A 54 -8.68 -14.62 -7.06
N SER A 55 -9.62 -13.68 -7.17
CA SER A 55 -11.05 -13.95 -7.02
C SER A 55 -11.70 -14.11 -8.39
N GLY A 56 -12.44 -15.19 -8.59
CA GLY A 56 -13.11 -15.52 -9.85
C GLY A 56 -12.48 -16.69 -10.61
N LYS A 57 -13.20 -17.21 -11.61
CA LYS A 57 -12.82 -18.39 -12.38
C LYS A 57 -12.75 -18.05 -13.88
N GLY A 58 -11.65 -18.39 -14.55
CA GLY A 58 -11.46 -18.17 -15.98
C GLY A 58 -11.09 -16.73 -16.37
N LYS A 59 -11.53 -16.26 -17.55
CA LYS A 59 -11.14 -14.97 -18.16
C LYS A 59 -11.57 -13.70 -17.40
N LYS A 60 -12.31 -13.84 -16.29
CA LYS A 60 -12.77 -12.74 -15.41
C LYS A 60 -12.12 -12.77 -14.03
N ALA A 61 -10.99 -13.46 -13.89
CA ALA A 61 -10.22 -13.46 -12.65
C ALA A 61 -9.79 -12.03 -12.29
N VAL A 62 -10.22 -11.55 -11.12
CA VAL A 62 -9.85 -10.25 -10.57
C VAL A 62 -8.81 -10.48 -9.49
N ARG A 63 -7.68 -9.77 -9.56
CA ARG A 63 -6.73 -9.74 -8.45
C ARG A 63 -7.33 -8.90 -7.33
N VAL A 64 -7.32 -9.42 -6.12
CA VAL A 64 -7.80 -8.75 -4.91
C VAL A 64 -6.64 -8.75 -3.93
N ALA A 65 -6.24 -7.56 -3.50
CA ALA A 65 -5.27 -7.43 -2.43
C ALA A 65 -5.99 -7.42 -1.09
N ASN A 66 -5.62 -8.35 -0.21
CA ASN A 66 -6.07 -8.43 1.16
C ASN A 66 -5.00 -7.79 2.03
N THR A 67 -5.37 -6.67 2.64
CA THR A 67 -4.51 -5.87 3.53
C THR A 67 -5.02 -5.91 4.98
N SER A 68 -5.97 -6.81 5.27
CA SER A 68 -6.56 -6.92 6.60
C SER A 68 -5.54 -7.34 7.65
N GLY A 69 -5.49 -6.62 8.76
CA GLY A 69 -4.48 -6.83 9.80
C GLY A 69 -3.05 -6.55 9.36
N SER A 70 -2.85 -5.78 8.28
CA SER A 70 -1.52 -5.33 7.86
C SER A 70 -0.85 -4.56 8.99
N LYS A 71 0.45 -4.79 9.18
CA LYS A 71 1.26 -4.07 10.16
C LYS A 71 2.53 -3.57 9.50
N LEU A 72 2.93 -2.36 9.85
CA LEU A 72 4.22 -1.84 9.44
C LEU A 72 5.34 -2.66 10.05
N THR A 73 6.36 -2.93 9.24
CA THR A 73 7.63 -3.44 9.73
C THR A 73 8.52 -2.28 10.17
N ALA A 74 9.63 -2.57 10.86
CA ALA A 74 10.64 -1.55 11.15
C ALA A 74 11.14 -0.83 9.88
N GLN A 75 11.22 -1.53 8.74
CA GLN A 75 11.60 -0.94 7.46
C GLN A 75 10.52 0.01 6.94
N GLY A 76 9.24 -0.34 7.06
CA GLY A 76 8.12 0.53 6.69
C GLY A 76 8.07 1.80 7.51
N VAL A 77 8.24 1.70 8.83
CA VAL A 77 8.30 2.87 9.73
C VAL A 77 9.48 3.79 9.34
N ASN A 78 10.65 3.21 9.10
CA ASN A 78 11.81 3.98 8.67
C ASN A 78 11.58 4.66 7.30
N TYR A 79 10.92 3.97 6.37
CA TYR A 79 10.55 4.54 5.08
C TYR A 79 9.64 5.77 5.23
N ILE A 80 8.61 5.69 6.09
CA ILE A 80 7.73 6.81 6.41
C ILE A 80 8.55 7.98 6.99
N HIS A 81 9.40 7.72 7.98
CA HIS A 81 10.24 8.77 8.59
C HIS A 81 11.16 9.46 7.58
N ILE A 82 11.77 8.72 6.66
CA ILE A 82 12.63 9.28 5.61
C ILE A 82 11.82 10.15 4.64
N GLN A 83 10.63 9.68 4.24
CA GLN A 83 9.73 10.45 3.37
C GLN A 83 9.25 11.74 4.04
N ASP A 84 8.95 11.68 5.33
CA ASP A 84 8.52 12.84 6.11
C ASP A 84 9.65 13.87 6.23
N SER A 85 10.87 13.40 6.52
CA SER A 85 12.07 14.24 6.59
C SER A 85 12.46 14.89 5.26
N ARG A 86 12.16 14.24 4.13
CA ARG A 86 12.42 14.78 2.78
C ARG A 86 11.42 15.84 2.32
N SER A 87 10.30 16.00 3.04
CA SER A 87 9.28 16.99 2.73
C SER A 87 9.51 18.33 3.43
N PHE A 88 10.67 18.52 4.07
CA PHE A 88 11.11 19.74 4.74
C PHE A 88 12.18 20.50 3.94
#